data_AF-A0AAU6AEV2-F1
#
_entry.id   AF-A0AAU6AEV2-F1
#
_cell.length_a   1.000
_cell.length_b   1.000
_cell.length_c   1.000
_cell.angle_alpha   90.00
_cell.angle_beta   90.00
_cell.angle_gamma   90.00
#
_symmetry.space_group_name_H-M   'P 1'
#
loop_
_entity.id
_entity.type
_entity.pdbx_description
1 polymer ?
#
loop_
_entity_poly.entity_id
_entity_poly.type
_entity_poly.pdbx_seq_one_letter_code
_entity_poly.pdbx_strand_id
1 'polypeptide(L)' 'MGFIESLQPAAVLPDTNALFQGENPQHVYSVRFESHELWGADAEPFALTADLYESYLETTA' A
#
# COMPACT_ATOMS: atom_id res chain seq x y z
N MET A 1 -0.79 -11.17 4.04
CA MET A 1 0.23 -10.67 3.08
C MET A 1 -0.48 -10.15 1.83
N GLY A 2 0.20 -9.36 0.99
CA GLY A 2 -0.37 -8.83 -0.25
C GLY A 2 0.57 -9.00 -1.44
N PHE A 3 0.06 -8.78 -2.65
CA PHE A 3 0.81 -8.90 -3.91
C PHE A 3 0.76 -7.58 -4.68
N ILE A 4 1.89 -7.17 -5.26
CA ILE A 4 1.96 -5.97 -6.10
C ILE A 4 1.28 -6.26 -7.43
N GLU A 5 0.18 -5.56 -7.74
CA GLU A 5 -0.49 -5.63 -9.04
C GLU A 5 0.11 -4.66 -10.05
N SER A 6 0.52 -3.47 -9.59
CA SER A 6 1.13 -2.47 -10.46
C SER A 6 1.98 -1.43 -9.70
N LEU A 7 2.87 -0.77 -10.43
CA LEU A 7 3.67 0.36 -9.96
C LEU A 7 3.14 1.65 -10.60
N GLN A 8 2.86 2.65 -9.78
CA GLN A 8 2.46 3.99 -10.18
C GLN A 8 3.67 4.96 -10.17
N PRO A 9 3.57 6.11 -10.85
CA PRO A 9 4.56 7.18 -10.71
C PRO A 9 4.74 7.62 -9.25
N ALA A 10 5.91 8.16 -8.94
CA ALA A 10 6.15 8.68 -7.61
C ALA A 10 5.20 9.86 -7.29
N ALA A 11 4.67 9.87 -6.07
CA ALA A 11 3.74 10.88 -5.58
C ALA A 11 4.24 11.48 -4.26
N VAL A 12 3.77 12.69 -3.95
CA VAL A 12 4.08 13.41 -2.70
C VAL A 12 3.67 12.57 -1.50
N LEU A 13 4.60 12.28 -0.59
CA LEU A 13 4.32 11.47 0.58
C LEU A 13 3.43 12.23 1.59
N PRO A 14 2.25 11.70 1.95
CA PRO A 14 1.33 12.35 2.87
C PRO A 14 1.95 12.62 4.25
N ASP A 15 2.77 11.70 4.76
CA ASP A 15 3.37 11.76 6.11
C ASP A 15 4.21 13.02 6.33
N THR A 16 5.09 13.35 5.38
CA THR A 16 5.92 14.54 5.46
C THR A 16 5.16 15.79 5.02
N ASN A 17 4.30 15.66 4.01
CA ASN A 17 3.58 16.80 3.45
C ASN A 17 2.56 17.38 4.44
N ALA A 18 1.83 16.52 5.16
CA ALA A 18 0.86 16.94 6.19
C ALA A 18 1.52 17.69 7.36
N LEU A 19 2.81 17.43 7.60
CA LEU A 19 3.61 18.07 8.64
C LEU A 19 4.45 19.25 8.13
N PHE A 20 4.27 19.67 6.87
CA PHE A 20 5.06 20.70 6.20
C PHE A 20 6.58 20.42 6.19
N GLN A 21 6.96 19.15 6.14
CA GLN A 21 8.37 18.70 6.14
C GLN A 21 8.92 18.49 4.72
N GLY A 22 8.17 18.89 3.69
CA GLY A 22 8.51 18.73 2.29
C GLY A 22 7.81 17.54 1.63
N GLU A 23 7.96 17.46 0.31
CA GLU A 23 7.16 16.55 -0.52
C GLU A 23 7.57 15.09 -0.45
N ASN A 24 8.86 14.81 -0.21
CA ASN A 24 9.44 13.47 -0.10
C ASN A 24 8.83 12.43 -1.08
N PRO A 25 8.88 12.66 -2.40
CA PRO A 25 8.16 11.83 -3.36
C PRO A 25 8.62 10.38 -3.31
N GLN A 26 7.67 9.45 -3.26
CA GLN A 26 7.92 8.00 -3.20
C GLN A 26 7.13 7.25 -4.25
N HIS A 27 7.65 6.10 -4.68
CA HIS A 27 6.90 5.16 -5.50
C HIS A 27 5.62 4.71 -4.78
N VAL A 28 4.55 4.52 -5.55
CA VAL A 28 3.27 4.03 -5.05
C VAL A 28 2.95 2.71 -5.73
N TYR A 29 2.64 1.71 -4.93
CA TYR A 29 2.34 0.36 -5.37
C TYR A 29 0.87 0.06 -5.13
N SER A 30 0.16 -0.36 -6.16
CA SER A 30 -1.19 -0.91 -5.99
C SER A 30 -1.04 -2.36 -5.53
N VAL A 31 -1.39 -2.62 -4.28
CA VAL A 31 -1.24 -3.93 -3.62
C VAL A 31 -2.60 -4.56 -3.42
N ARG A 32 -2.75 -5.79 -3.91
CA ARG A 32 -3.95 -6.61 -3.71
C ARG A 32 -3.80 -7.47 -2.47
N PHE A 33 -4.87 -7.50 -1.69
CA PHE A 33 -5.06 -8.37 -0.54
C PHE A 33 -6.33 -9.18 -0.73
N GLU A 34 -6.25 -10.45 -0.40
CA GLU A 34 -7.45 -11.28 -0.25
C GLU A 34 -8.10 -10.97 1.11
N SER A 35 -9.43 -10.89 1.17
CA SER A 35 -10.14 -10.46 2.38
C SER A 35 -9.79 -11.28 3.63
N HIS A 36 -9.61 -12.59 3.48
CA HIS A 36 -9.26 -13.47 4.58
C HIS A 36 -7.88 -13.20 5.19
N GLU A 37 -6.94 -12.64 4.43
CA GLU A 37 -5.62 -12.23 4.94
C GLU A 37 -5.72 -10.98 5.83
N LEU A 38 -6.74 -10.15 5.64
CA LEU A 38 -6.94 -8.89 6.38
C LEU A 38 -7.90 -9.04 7.56
N TRP A 39 -9.00 -9.76 7.36
CA TRP A 39 -10.10 -9.86 8.32
C TRP A 39 -10.30 -11.26 8.89
N GLY A 40 -9.47 -12.24 8.50
CA GLY A 40 -9.53 -13.62 8.98
C GLY A 40 -10.48 -14.52 8.20
N ALA A 41 -10.52 -15.80 8.57
CA ALA A 41 -11.19 -16.84 7.81
C ALA A 41 -12.72 -16.66 7.64
N ASP A 42 -13.36 -15.91 8.55
CA ASP A 42 -14.80 -15.66 8.53
C ASP A 42 -15.21 -14.47 7.66
N ALA A 43 -14.25 -13.78 7.02
CA ALA A 43 -14.53 -12.67 6.13
C ALA A 43 -15.23 -13.15 4.84
N GLU A 44 -16.16 -12.34 4.33
CA GLU A 44 -16.75 -12.60 3.01
C GLU A 44 -15.67 -12.58 1.92
N PRO A 45 -15.78 -13.41 0.86
CA PRO A 45 -14.74 -13.52 -0.16
C PRO A 45 -14.78 -12.31 -1.10
N PHE A 46 -13.77 -11.45 -0.97
CA PHE A 46 -13.51 -10.35 -1.89
C PHE A 46 -12.03 -10.01 -1.90
N ALA A 47 -11.63 -9.14 -2.82
CA ALA A 47 -10.29 -8.57 -2.82
C ALA A 47 -10.33 -7.07 -2.58
N LEU A 48 -9.35 -6.61 -1.80
CA LEU A 48 -9.07 -5.20 -1.57
C LEU A 48 -7.79 -4.85 -2.32
N THR A 49 -7.85 -3.85 -3.17
CA THR A 49 -6.64 -3.20 -3.72
C THR A 49 -6.45 -1.87 -3.00
N ALA A 50 -5.24 -1.65 -2.48
CA ALA A 50 -4.85 -0.40 -1.82
C ALA A 50 -3.56 0.14 -2.43
N ASP A 51 -3.50 1.46 -2.59
CA ASP A 51 -2.28 2.14 -3.03
C ASP A 51 -1.42 2.48 -1.82
N LEU A 52 -0.21 1.91 -1.78
CA LEU A 52 0.71 2.02 -0.65
C LEU A 52 2.02 2.64 -1.10
N TYR A 53 2.54 3.57 -0.31
CA TYR A 53 3.85 4.19 -0.56
C TYR A 53 4.98 3.19 -0.26
N GLU A 54 6.10 3.33 -0.96
CA GLU A 54 7.28 2.47 -0.84
C GLU A 54 7.71 2.25 0.62
N SER A 55 7.71 3.31 1.43
CA SER A 55 8.09 3.23 2.85
C SER A 55 7.14 2.43 3.74
N TYR A 56 5.94 2.09 3.26
CA TYR A 56 4.98 1.25 4.00
C TYR A 56 5.17 -0.24 3.72
N LEU A 57 6.03 -0.60 2.78
CA LEU A 57 6.24 -1.97 2.33
C LEU A 57 7.58 -2.49 2.83
N GLU A 58 7.59 -3.78 3.17
CA GLU A 58 8.80 -4.55 3.43
C GLU A 58 8.83 -5.78 2.52
N THR A 59 10.03 -6.17 2.08
CA THR A 59 10.18 -7.39 1.28
C THR A 59 9.97 -8.61 2.15
N THR A 60 9.17 -9.55 1.68
CA THR A 60 9.03 -10.87 2.29
C THR A 60 10.17 -11.77 1.82
N ALA A 61 10.80 -12.47 2.77
CA ALA A 61 11.90 -13.40 2.52
C ALA A 61 11.43 -14.68 1.81
#